data_AF-A0A512NS33-F1
#
_entry.id   AF-A0A512NS33-F1
#
_cell.length_a   1.000
_cell.length_b   1.000
_cell.length_c   1.000
_cell.angle_alpha   90.00
_cell.angle_beta   90.00
_cell.angle_gamma   90.00
#
_symmetry.space_group_name_H-M   'P 1'
#
loop_
_entity.id
_entity.type
_entity.pdbx_description
1 polymer ?
#
loop_
_entity_poly.entity_id
_entity_poly.type
_entity_poly.pdbx_seq_one_letter_code
_entity_poly.pdbx_strand_id
1 'polypeptide(L)'
;MRHTVLLAMICASLPWVSSNAQSFDGEWSVLQTCQTTQEGARGYTWRYGATVKNGHFVGQYRNTGQSPSMTPEGQIKSDGTASLSARGISGQPITIRNSLPPHRPLHSK
;
A
#
# COMPACT_ATOMS: atom_id res chain seq x y z
N MET A 1 37.82 -12.99 -53.93
CA MET A 1 36.38 -12.63 -53.99
C MET A 1 35.60 -13.82 -53.43
N ARG A 2 34.73 -13.79 -52.42
CA ARG A 2 34.32 -12.86 -51.36
C ARG A 2 34.00 -13.80 -50.18
N HIS A 3 34.52 -13.51 -48.99
CA HIS A 3 34.23 -14.30 -47.79
C HIS A 3 32.82 -13.93 -47.32
N THR A 4 31.89 -14.89 -47.39
CA THR A 4 30.52 -14.71 -46.91
C THR A 4 30.52 -14.93 -45.39
N VAL A 5 30.54 -13.84 -44.63
CA VAL A 5 30.37 -13.89 -43.17
C VAL A 5 28.87 -13.86 -42.88
N LEU A 6 28.33 -14.96 -42.37
CA LEU A 6 26.97 -15.03 -41.82
C LEU A 6 27.00 -14.40 -40.41
N LEU A 7 26.43 -13.20 -40.27
CA LEU A 7 26.22 -12.56 -38.97
C LEU A 7 25.08 -13.30 -38.25
N ALA A 8 25.40 -14.14 -37.27
CA ALA A 8 24.43 -14.69 -36.34
C ALA A 8 23.99 -13.57 -35.38
N MET A 9 22.82 -12.97 -35.63
CA MET A 9 22.16 -12.15 -34.61
C MET A 9 21.62 -13.07 -33.51
N ILE A 10 22.43 -13.25 -32.47
CA ILE A 10 21.99 -13.77 -31.19
C ILE A 10 21.16 -12.65 -30.56
N CYS A 11 19.85 -12.68 -30.81
CA CYS A 11 18.90 -11.87 -30.06
C CYS A 11 18.86 -12.46 -28.65
N ALA A 12 19.78 -12.01 -27.79
CA ALA A 12 19.76 -12.33 -26.38
C ALA A 12 18.44 -11.81 -25.81
N SER A 13 17.46 -12.71 -25.65
CA SER A 13 16.28 -12.48 -24.86
C SER A 13 16.74 -12.26 -23.42
N LEU A 14 17.03 -10.99 -23.08
CA LEU A 14 17.20 -10.60 -21.70
C LEU A 14 15.93 -11.06 -20.98
N PRO A 15 16.02 -11.91 -19.94
CA PRO A 15 14.86 -12.22 -19.14
C PRO A 15 14.35 -10.87 -18.65
N TRP A 16 13.14 -10.54 -19.09
CA TRP A 16 12.39 -9.40 -18.57
C TRP A 16 12.50 -9.52 -17.05
N VAL A 17 13.19 -8.58 -16.42
CA VAL A 17 13.28 -8.57 -14.97
C VAL A 17 11.84 -8.46 -14.50
N SER A 18 11.28 -9.58 -14.06
CA SER A 18 9.99 -9.60 -13.40
C SER A 18 10.10 -8.60 -12.27
N SER A 19 9.37 -7.49 -12.37
CA SER A 19 9.23 -6.50 -11.29
C SER A 19 8.72 -7.27 -10.08
N ASN A 20 9.63 -7.77 -9.26
CA ASN A 20 9.29 -8.73 -8.25
C ASN A 20 8.75 -7.91 -7.09
N ALA A 21 7.55 -8.22 -6.57
CA ALA A 21 7.00 -7.49 -5.42
C ALA A 21 8.00 -7.41 -4.23
N GLN A 22 8.98 -8.31 -4.18
CA GLN A 22 10.14 -8.28 -3.28
C GLN A 22 11.02 -7.02 -3.41
N SER A 23 10.98 -6.29 -4.53
CA SER A 23 11.69 -5.01 -4.68
C SER A 23 11.16 -3.93 -3.74
N PHE A 24 9.98 -4.14 -3.16
CA PHE A 24 9.39 -3.24 -2.17
C PHE A 24 9.72 -3.63 -0.73
N ASP A 25 10.46 -4.72 -0.49
CA ASP A 25 10.81 -5.17 0.86
C ASP A 25 11.66 -4.13 1.61
N GLY A 26 11.39 -3.96 2.91
CA GLY A 26 12.13 -3.05 3.78
C GLY A 26 11.25 -2.34 4.80
N GLU A 27 11.84 -1.36 5.46
CA GLU A 27 11.16 -0.45 6.40
C GLU A 27 10.69 0.80 5.67
N TRP A 28 9.44 1.18 5.89
CA TRP A 28 8.76 2.25 5.17
C TRP A 28 8.29 3.34 6.12
N SER A 29 8.52 4.59 5.72
CA SER A 29 7.80 5.74 6.25
C SER A 29 6.59 6.02 5.36
N VAL A 30 5.38 5.89 5.91
CA VAL A 30 4.14 5.98 5.14
C VAL A 30 3.47 7.33 5.36
N LEU A 31 3.01 7.93 4.26
CA LEU A 31 2.11 9.07 4.25
C LEU A 31 0.80 8.65 3.57
N GLN A 32 -0.28 8.58 4.34
CA GLN A 32 -1.61 8.26 3.82
C GLN A 32 -2.48 9.51 3.86
N THR A 33 -3.06 9.88 2.73
CA THR A 33 -3.97 11.02 2.64
C THR A 33 -5.31 10.59 2.06
N CYS A 34 -6.39 10.99 2.71
CA CYS A 34 -7.74 10.90 2.19
C CYS A 34 -8.25 12.32 1.96
N GLN A 35 -8.77 12.59 0.75
CA GLN A 35 -9.32 13.89 0.42
C GLN A 35 -10.71 14.06 1.03
N THR A 36 -11.12 15.31 1.23
CA THR A 36 -12.51 15.60 1.59
C THR A 36 -13.42 15.14 0.44
N THR A 37 -14.50 14.43 0.75
CA THR A 37 -15.45 13.96 -0.27
C THR A 37 -16.53 15.01 -0.54
N GLN A 38 -17.19 14.91 -1.70
CA GLN A 38 -18.29 15.80 -2.07
C GLN A 38 -19.47 15.69 -1.10
N GLU A 39 -19.64 14.53 -0.48
CA GLU A 39 -20.68 14.22 0.52
C GLU A 39 -20.34 14.76 1.92
N GLY A 40 -19.21 15.48 2.06
CA GLY A 40 -18.83 16.20 3.28
C GLY A 40 -17.99 15.38 4.26
N ALA A 41 -17.51 14.18 3.90
CA ALA A 41 -16.57 13.46 4.74
C ALA A 41 -15.24 14.22 4.78
N ARG A 42 -14.77 14.59 5.99
CA ARG A 42 -13.52 15.34 6.16
C ARG A 42 -12.31 14.49 5.75
N GLY A 43 -11.43 15.10 4.95
CA GLY A 43 -10.13 14.51 4.63
C GLY A 43 -9.22 14.38 5.85
N TYR A 44 -8.19 13.54 5.74
CA TYR A 44 -7.17 13.33 6.75
C TYR A 44 -5.80 13.05 6.14
N THR A 45 -4.75 13.27 6.94
CA THR A 45 -3.38 12.86 6.62
C THR A 45 -2.80 12.11 7.81
N TRP A 46 -2.37 10.87 7.60
CA TRP A 46 -1.74 10.02 8.60
C TRP A 46 -0.30 9.70 8.22
N ARG A 47 0.56 9.65 9.24
CA ARG A 47 1.97 9.27 9.12
C ARG A 47 2.25 8.12 10.06
N TYR A 48 2.89 7.07 9.56
CA TYR A 48 3.20 5.87 10.34
C TYR A 48 4.32 5.05 9.70
N GLY A 49 4.89 4.14 10.48
CA GLY A 49 5.85 3.14 9.99
C GLY A 49 5.15 1.91 9.45
N ALA A 50 5.80 1.23 8.51
CA ALA A 50 5.39 -0.08 8.01
C ALA A 50 6.60 -0.95 7.66
N THR A 51 6.41 -2.26 7.72
CA THR A 51 7.37 -3.24 7.21
C THR A 51 6.77 -3.91 5.98
N VAL A 52 7.58 -4.05 4.94
CA VAL A 52 7.27 -4.86 3.77
C VAL A 52 8.21 -6.06 3.74
N LYS A 53 7.65 -7.26 3.65
CA LYS A 53 8.41 -8.51 3.55
C LYS A 53 7.76 -9.45 2.56
N ASN A 54 8.51 -9.90 1.57
CA ASN A 54 8.00 -10.65 0.42
C ASN A 54 6.81 -9.95 -0.28
N GLY A 55 6.88 -8.62 -0.39
CA GLY A 55 5.79 -7.78 -0.90
C GLY A 55 4.55 -7.69 0.01
N HIS A 56 4.57 -8.32 1.19
CA HIS A 56 3.49 -8.21 2.17
C HIS A 56 3.72 -6.99 3.05
N PHE A 57 2.82 -6.02 2.94
CA PHE A 57 2.85 -4.76 3.68
C PHE A 57 2.10 -4.91 5.01
N VAL A 58 2.72 -4.48 6.11
CA VAL A 58 2.09 -4.35 7.42
C VAL A 58 2.47 -3.00 8.03
N GLY A 59 1.50 -2.10 8.18
CA GLY A 59 1.68 -0.80 8.81
C GLY A 59 0.98 -0.68 10.17
N GLN A 60 1.33 0.36 10.93
CA GLN A 60 0.63 0.65 12.19
C GLN A 60 0.52 2.16 12.45
N TYR A 61 -0.69 2.70 12.29
CA TYR A 61 -1.03 4.04 12.74
C TYR A 61 -1.48 4.03 14.20
N ARG A 62 -0.66 4.65 15.07
CA ARG A 62 -0.81 4.70 16.53
C ARG A 62 -0.86 3.32 17.18
N ASN A 63 -0.77 3.23 18.51
CA ASN A 63 -0.78 1.93 19.18
C ASN A 63 -2.14 1.24 19.03
N THR A 64 -2.13 -0.06 18.75
CA THR A 64 -3.33 -0.90 18.69
C THR A 64 -4.16 -0.74 19.96
N GLY A 65 -5.47 -0.60 19.80
CA GLY A 65 -6.39 -0.42 20.92
C GLY A 65 -6.58 1.03 21.39
N GLN A 66 -5.80 1.99 20.87
CA GLN A 66 -6.05 3.41 21.11
C GLN A 66 -6.97 3.99 20.03
N SER A 67 -7.78 5.00 20.37
CA SER A 67 -8.58 5.72 19.38
C SER A 67 -7.91 7.04 18.96
N PRO A 68 -7.88 7.37 17.66
CA PRO A 68 -7.92 6.43 16.52
C PRO A 68 -6.66 5.55 16.46
N SER A 69 -6.80 4.32 15.96
CA SER A 69 -5.69 3.44 15.56
C SER A 69 -6.06 2.63 14.33
N MET A 70 -5.05 2.20 13.57
CA MET A 70 -5.26 1.37 12.38
C MET A 70 -4.02 0.52 12.04
N THR A 71 -4.25 -0.73 11.68
CA THR A 71 -3.27 -1.68 11.13
C THR A 71 -3.67 -2.00 9.69
N PRO A 72 -3.13 -1.29 8.69
CA PRO A 72 -3.28 -1.65 7.28
C PRO A 72 -2.35 -2.81 6.90
N GLU A 73 -2.89 -3.79 6.18
CA GLU A 73 -2.22 -5.03 5.79
C GLU A 73 -2.64 -5.46 4.38
N GLY A 74 -1.70 -5.95 3.57
CA GLY A 74 -2.03 -6.57 2.28
C GLY A 74 -0.82 -6.81 1.38
N GLN A 75 -1.07 -7.30 0.17
CA GLN A 75 -0.02 -7.63 -0.80
C GLN A 75 0.20 -6.47 -1.78
N ILE A 76 1.46 -6.04 -1.91
CA ILE A 76 1.92 -5.17 -2.99
C ILE A 76 2.19 -6.06 -4.21
N LYS A 77 1.61 -5.70 -5.35
CA LYS A 77 1.81 -6.37 -6.64
C LYS A 77 3.11 -5.87 -7.28
N SER A 78 3.54 -6.58 -8.33
CA SER A 78 4.72 -6.23 -9.13
C SER A 78 4.69 -4.81 -9.71
N ASP A 79 3.49 -4.28 -9.98
CA ASP A 79 3.26 -2.93 -10.50
C ASP A 79 3.20 -1.84 -9.40
N GLY A 80 3.41 -2.21 -8.13
CA GLY A 80 3.33 -1.31 -6.98
C GLY A 80 1.92 -1.05 -6.47
N THR A 81 0.87 -1.60 -7.09
CA THR A 81 -0.50 -1.49 -6.58
C THR A 81 -0.73 -2.44 -5.40
N ALA A 82 -1.58 -2.06 -4.46
CA ALA A 82 -1.94 -2.91 -3.32
C ALA A 82 -3.41 -2.74 -2.94
N SER A 83 -4.02 -3.82 -2.48
CA SER A 83 -5.30 -3.78 -1.78
C SER A 83 -5.02 -4.07 -0.31
N LEU A 84 -5.29 -3.10 0.56
CA LEU A 84 -4.98 -3.18 1.97
C LEU A 84 -6.26 -3.29 2.79
N SER A 85 -6.38 -4.35 3.58
CA SER A 85 -7.39 -4.42 4.63
C SER A 85 -6.90 -3.68 5.86
N ALA A 86 -7.79 -2.94 6.51
CA ALA A 86 -7.44 -2.15 7.69
C ALA A 86 -8.27 -2.56 8.90
N ARG A 87 -7.61 -2.83 10.02
CA ARG A 87 -8.24 -3.14 11.31
C ARG A 87 -7.85 -2.11 12.35
N GLY A 88 -8.74 -1.73 13.28
CA GLY A 88 -8.37 -0.75 14.29
C GLY A 88 -9.53 -0.19 15.10
N ILE A 89 -9.37 1.03 15.62
CA ILE A 89 -10.41 1.73 16.37
C ILE A 89 -10.65 3.10 15.73
N SER A 90 -11.91 3.37 15.41
CA SER A 90 -12.35 4.65 14.85
C SER A 90 -12.12 5.82 15.81
N GLY A 91 -11.72 6.96 15.24
CA GLY A 91 -11.66 8.23 15.95
C GLY A 91 -13.05 8.80 16.23
N GLN A 92 -13.10 9.94 16.91
CA GLN A 92 -14.35 10.67 17.07
C GLN A 92 -14.85 11.20 15.73
N PRO A 93 -16.12 10.92 15.36
CA PRO A 93 -16.68 11.49 14.15
C PRO A 93 -16.89 12.98 14.34
N ILE A 94 -16.28 13.75 13.45
CA ILE A 94 -16.30 15.22 13.48
C ILE A 94 -17.33 15.83 12.53
N THR A 95 -18.21 15.00 11.92
CA THR A 95 -19.54 15.27 11.34
C THR A 95 -19.77 14.35 10.14
N ILE A 96 -20.70 13.39 10.25
CA ILE A 96 -21.39 12.76 9.11
C ILE A 96 -22.78 12.32 9.57
N ARG A 97 -23.81 12.58 8.76
CA ARG A 97 -25.13 11.96 8.87
C ARG A 97 -24.91 10.46 8.56
N ASN A 98 -24.79 9.61 9.59
CA ASN A 98 -24.22 8.24 9.59
C ASN A 98 -22.70 8.10 9.84
N SER A 99 -22.15 8.86 10.77
CA SER A 99 -20.85 8.51 11.36
C SER A 99 -20.85 7.13 12.04
N LEU A 100 -19.78 6.34 11.88
CA LEU A 100 -19.48 5.27 12.83
C LEU A 100 -19.37 5.89 14.24
N PRO A 101 -20.02 5.29 15.26
CA PRO A 101 -19.85 5.74 16.63
C PRO A 101 -18.36 5.74 17.01
N PRO A 102 -17.90 6.69 17.84
CA PRO A 102 -16.52 6.72 18.29
C PRO A 102 -16.14 5.40 18.98
N HIS A 103 -14.86 5.04 18.94
CA HIS A 103 -14.32 3.85 19.60
C HIS A 103 -14.83 2.50 19.06
N ARG A 104 -15.36 2.46 17.84
CA ARG A 104 -15.80 1.20 17.21
C ARG A 104 -14.65 0.50 16.47
N PRO A 105 -14.63 -0.84 16.48
CA PRO A 105 -13.74 -1.61 15.61
C PRO A 105 -13.88 -1.16 14.15
N LEU A 106 -12.75 -0.84 13.54
CA LEU A 106 -12.62 -0.60 12.10
C LEU A 106 -12.29 -1.93 11.42
N HIS A 107 -12.99 -2.21 10.33
CA HIS A 107 -12.64 -3.27 9.38
C HIS A 107 -12.93 -2.75 7.96
N SER A 108 -11.90 -2.26 7.27
CA SER A 108 -11.98 -1.85 5.85
C SER A 108 -11.35 -2.94 4.99
N LYS A 109 -11.93 -3.21 3.82
CA LYS A 109 -11.37 -4.08 2.79
C LYS A 109 -11.01 -3.28 1.55
#